data_AF-A0A919J811-F1
#
_entry.id   AF-A0A919J811-F1
#
_cell.length_a   1.000
_cell.length_b   1.000
_cell.length_c   1.000
_cell.angle_alpha   90.00
_cell.angle_beta   90.00
_cell.angle_gamma   90.00
#
_symmetry.space_group_name_H-M   'P 1'
#
loop_
_entity.id
_entity.type
_entity.pdbx_description
1 polymer ?
#
loop_
_entity_poly.entity_id
_entity_poly.type
_entity_poly.pdbx_seq_one_letter_code
_entity_poly.pdbx_strand_id
1 'polypeptide(L)'
;MTTSRRSVDDRRRALLTRPPQGSDGVELLRTDLERLLLGDPEAPADVVAGATAAAIGAARNRGWVELPAKHFPAEGVPIPPVTWLSAYGICRRAGARAALTALSHPPVVGLFGHEAWIAVAHALIAPGPETVGAARAALRTAEVATVAEPLLDVIAATLRGDEEATDVLPLLAAAVLTPGQAPDVAALPPVPVRGEHPPVRYRYPPARSHRVEEPTWFLDLEGFPRAGRDHTAHLLVARGGPGLPEAVLDVIAPPDPAARLPDPRSAGAGLPELLDTGELVLVADLFAERAATVEDQRAARAWLAEAADCLAAARARGEFRFGSERGTHAFRADPARFTPEAMAVVESGWRQILADWDPAGPSSAVLRLRLEPLLRAIASDGTGVALRDVRPRDDDYAKAFLPQCRERARVHYERLWSGPIDFRHPPPGFRVEVRVAAAGDGASLTPGRMWATWRYIVPGQTAGLSFDGLVWCDDHWAWFPRPHRL
;
A
#
# COMPACT_ATOMS: atom_id res chain seq x y z
N MET A 1 -15.26 0.89 -13.19
CA MET A 1 -15.96 1.31 -11.95
C MET A 1 -16.93 0.27 -11.39
N THR A 2 -17.50 -0.64 -12.19
CA THR A 2 -18.34 -1.77 -11.72
C THR A 2 -17.60 -2.74 -10.78
N THR A 3 -16.26 -2.81 -10.86
CA THR A 3 -15.42 -3.68 -10.01
C THR A 3 -15.29 -3.19 -8.56
N SER A 4 -15.37 -1.87 -8.30
CA SER A 4 -15.23 -1.32 -6.94
C SER A 4 -16.47 -1.60 -6.09
N ARG A 5 -17.66 -1.33 -6.65
CA ARG A 5 -18.93 -1.61 -5.97
C ARG A 5 -19.12 -3.10 -5.69
N ARG A 6 -18.79 -3.95 -6.66
CA ARG A 6 -18.85 -5.42 -6.48
C ARG A 6 -17.93 -5.90 -5.36
N SER A 7 -16.71 -5.36 -5.25
CA SER A 7 -15.77 -5.71 -4.17
C SER A 7 -16.29 -5.31 -2.79
N VAL A 8 -16.88 -4.11 -2.68
CA VAL A 8 -17.48 -3.62 -1.42
C VAL A 8 -18.72 -4.44 -1.07
N ASP A 9 -19.57 -4.78 -2.05
CA ASP A 9 -20.75 -5.62 -1.85
C ASP A 9 -20.38 -7.07 -1.50
N ASP A 10 -19.31 -7.60 -2.09
CA ASP A 10 -18.80 -8.95 -1.80
C ASP A 10 -18.17 -9.00 -0.40
N ARG A 11 -17.46 -7.93 0.03
CA ARG A 11 -16.95 -7.79 1.39
C ARG A 11 -18.09 -7.68 2.40
N ARG A 12 -19.10 -6.86 2.10
CA ARG A 12 -20.32 -6.74 2.90
C ARG A 12 -21.02 -8.09 3.02
N ARG A 13 -21.20 -8.80 1.90
CA ARG A 13 -21.81 -10.13 1.87
C ARG A 13 -20.99 -11.12 2.68
N ALA A 14 -19.66 -11.10 2.59
CA ALA A 14 -18.78 -11.96 3.37
C ALA A 14 -18.89 -11.71 4.89
N LEU A 15 -18.95 -10.43 5.31
CA LEU A 15 -19.19 -10.04 6.70
C LEU A 15 -20.58 -10.51 7.18
N LEU A 16 -21.60 -10.36 6.33
CA LEU A 16 -22.96 -10.77 6.64
C LEU A 16 -23.17 -12.29 6.57
N THR A 17 -22.34 -13.08 5.89
CA THR A 17 -22.53 -14.53 5.78
C THR A 17 -21.70 -15.34 6.78
N ARG A 18 -20.55 -14.82 7.23
CA ARG A 18 -19.67 -15.51 8.18
C ARG A 18 -20.25 -15.58 9.61
N PRO A 19 -19.73 -16.47 10.47
CA PRO A 19 -20.00 -16.45 11.91
C PRO A 19 -19.54 -15.11 12.49
N PRO A 20 -20.37 -14.43 13.28
CA PRO A 20 -20.11 -13.04 13.65
C PRO A 20 -18.98 -12.95 14.68
N GLN A 21 -18.06 -12.01 14.45
CA GLN A 21 -16.91 -11.71 15.32
C GLN A 21 -17.05 -10.33 15.96
N GLY A 22 -16.34 -10.08 17.08
CA GLY A 22 -16.44 -8.82 17.82
C GLY A 22 -16.12 -7.55 17.01
N SER A 23 -15.30 -7.66 15.96
CA SER A 23 -14.95 -6.55 15.06
C SER A 23 -15.91 -6.35 13.88
N ASP A 24 -16.83 -7.29 13.64
CA ASP A 24 -17.63 -7.31 12.40
C ASP A 24 -18.56 -6.10 12.28
N GLY A 25 -19.03 -5.54 13.39
CA GLY A 25 -19.83 -4.32 13.37
C GLY A 25 -19.05 -3.10 12.89
N VAL A 26 -17.77 -2.97 13.28
CA VAL A 26 -16.90 -1.87 12.84
C VAL A 26 -16.54 -2.01 11.36
N GLU A 27 -16.23 -3.25 10.94
CA GLU A 27 -15.93 -3.57 9.54
C GLU A 27 -17.15 -3.38 8.63
N LEU A 28 -18.35 -3.72 9.11
CA LEU A 28 -19.60 -3.51 8.39
C LEU A 28 -19.91 -2.02 8.26
N LEU A 29 -19.76 -1.24 9.33
CA LEU A 29 -19.90 0.22 9.29
C LEU A 29 -18.92 0.82 8.26
N ARG A 30 -17.64 0.45 8.32
CA ARG A 30 -16.64 0.91 7.35
C ARG A 30 -17.04 0.58 5.92
N THR A 31 -17.49 -0.65 5.70
CA THR A 31 -17.92 -1.13 4.37
C THR A 31 -19.16 -0.37 3.88
N ASP A 32 -20.14 -0.08 4.74
CA ASP A 32 -21.33 0.68 4.36
C ASP A 32 -21.01 2.17 4.12
N LEU A 33 -20.05 2.75 4.86
CA LEU A 33 -19.52 4.09 4.59
C LEU A 33 -18.83 4.13 3.21
N GLU A 34 -18.05 3.10 2.86
CA GLU A 34 -17.47 2.95 1.53
C GLU A 34 -18.57 2.87 0.44
N ARG A 35 -19.67 2.14 0.66
CA ARG A 35 -20.81 2.08 -0.28
C ARG A 35 -21.45 3.44 -0.48
N LEU A 36 -21.63 4.20 0.59
CA LEU A 36 -22.20 5.55 0.51
C LEU A 36 -21.29 6.50 -0.27
N LEU A 37 -19.97 6.45 -0.02
CA LEU A 37 -19.00 7.24 -0.78
C LEU A 37 -18.96 6.87 -2.27
N LEU A 38 -19.27 5.62 -2.59
CA LEU A 38 -19.45 5.15 -3.98
C LEU A 38 -20.82 5.52 -4.58
N GLY A 39 -21.64 6.31 -3.89
CA GLY A 39 -22.92 6.80 -4.38
C GLY A 39 -24.04 5.77 -4.41
N ASP A 40 -23.97 4.72 -3.59
CA ASP A 40 -25.04 3.73 -3.48
C ASP A 40 -26.29 4.36 -2.81
N PRO A 41 -27.44 4.44 -3.52
CA PRO A 41 -28.65 5.06 -2.99
C PRO A 41 -29.29 4.27 -1.84
N GLU A 42 -28.95 2.98 -1.67
CA GLU A 42 -29.45 2.15 -0.55
C GLU A 42 -28.54 2.20 0.69
N ALA A 43 -27.30 2.65 0.52
CA ALA A 43 -26.32 2.75 1.61
C ALA A 43 -26.72 3.68 2.78
N PRO A 44 -27.52 4.76 2.64
CA PRO A 44 -27.88 5.59 3.79
C PRO A 44 -28.62 4.81 4.89
N ALA A 45 -29.51 3.89 4.54
CA ALA A 45 -30.24 3.07 5.51
C ALA A 45 -29.30 2.03 6.17
N ASP A 46 -28.40 1.45 5.39
CA ASP A 46 -27.41 0.47 5.86
C ASP A 46 -26.32 1.11 6.74
N VAL A 47 -25.86 2.32 6.40
CA VAL A 47 -24.92 3.11 7.23
C VAL A 47 -25.56 3.48 8.57
N VAL A 48 -26.84 3.85 8.56
CA VAL A 48 -27.60 4.09 9.79
C VAL A 48 -27.69 2.83 10.64
N ALA A 49 -27.91 1.67 10.01
CA ALA A 49 -27.92 0.39 10.68
C ALA A 49 -26.51 0.03 11.23
N GLY A 50 -25.46 0.14 10.44
CA GLY A 50 -24.06 -0.11 10.84
C GLY A 50 -23.56 0.83 11.94
N ALA A 51 -23.94 2.10 11.89
CA ALA A 51 -23.61 3.10 12.92
C ALA A 51 -24.36 2.81 14.22
N THR A 52 -25.63 2.42 14.11
CA THR A 52 -26.45 1.98 15.25
C THR A 52 -25.91 0.68 15.83
N ALA A 53 -25.42 -0.26 15.01
CA ALA A 53 -24.83 -1.51 15.47
C ALA A 53 -23.49 -1.33 16.15
N ALA A 54 -22.60 -0.52 15.58
CA ALA A 54 -21.35 -0.15 16.21
C ALA A 54 -21.61 0.55 17.55
N ALA A 55 -22.56 1.50 17.60
CA ALA A 55 -22.97 2.17 18.83
C ALA A 55 -23.54 1.21 19.89
N ILE A 56 -24.44 0.28 19.53
CA ILE A 56 -25.03 -0.68 20.47
C ILE A 56 -23.98 -1.71 20.93
N GLY A 57 -23.12 -2.18 20.04
CA GLY A 57 -22.06 -3.13 20.37
C GLY A 57 -21.00 -2.52 21.29
N ALA A 58 -20.76 -1.23 21.16
CA ALA A 58 -19.88 -0.52 22.03
C ALA A 58 -20.56 -0.30 23.43
N ALA A 59 -21.85 0.04 23.47
CA ALA A 59 -22.54 0.50 24.69
C ALA A 59 -22.84 -0.56 25.78
N ARG A 60 -22.77 -1.87 25.50
CA ARG A 60 -23.10 -2.90 26.49
C ARG A 60 -22.13 -4.07 26.42
N ASN A 61 -21.25 -4.16 27.40
CA ASN A 61 -20.25 -5.21 27.62
C ASN A 61 -20.78 -6.67 27.66
N ARG A 62 -22.06 -6.96 27.36
CA ARG A 62 -22.69 -8.30 27.32
C ARG A 62 -23.96 -8.37 26.43
N GLY A 63 -24.00 -7.73 25.26
CA GLY A 63 -25.22 -7.67 24.41
C GLY A 63 -25.07 -8.25 23.00
N TRP A 64 -26.21 -8.59 22.38
CA TRP A 64 -26.33 -8.87 20.95
C TRP A 64 -26.92 -7.66 20.22
N VAL A 65 -26.44 -7.37 19.02
CA VAL A 65 -27.00 -6.33 18.15
C VAL A 65 -27.80 -6.98 17.03
N GLU A 66 -29.09 -6.64 16.91
CA GLU A 66 -29.94 -7.06 15.79
C GLU A 66 -29.83 -6.05 14.65
N LEU A 67 -29.29 -6.50 13.52
CA LEU A 67 -29.35 -5.81 12.23
C LEU A 67 -30.29 -6.58 11.29
N PRO A 68 -30.74 -5.99 10.16
CA PRO A 68 -31.57 -6.71 9.22
C PRO A 68 -30.96 -8.08 8.88
N ALA A 69 -31.60 -9.14 9.37
CA ALA A 69 -31.28 -10.56 9.22
C ALA A 69 -30.18 -11.22 10.10
N LYS A 70 -29.43 -10.52 10.98
CA LYS A 70 -28.42 -11.19 11.85
C LYS A 70 -28.13 -10.51 13.20
N HIS A 71 -27.66 -11.32 14.15
CA HIS A 71 -27.18 -10.91 15.46
C HIS A 71 -25.64 -10.88 15.50
N PHE A 72 -25.04 -9.77 15.96
CA PHE A 72 -23.58 -9.64 16.12
C PHE A 72 -23.18 -9.58 17.60
N PRO A 73 -22.12 -10.29 18.03
CA PRO A 73 -21.60 -10.22 19.39
C PRO A 73 -20.79 -8.93 19.57
N ALA A 74 -21.00 -8.30 20.71
CA ALA A 74 -20.38 -7.05 21.10
C ALA A 74 -19.21 -7.32 22.06
N GLU A 75 -17.97 -7.37 21.57
CA GLU A 75 -16.80 -7.44 22.45
C GLU A 75 -15.87 -6.24 22.23
N GLY A 76 -15.84 -5.35 23.25
CA GLY A 76 -14.65 -4.65 23.76
C GLY A 76 -13.80 -3.76 22.84
N VAL A 77 -14.07 -3.64 21.55
CA VAL A 77 -13.25 -2.83 20.65
C VAL A 77 -13.65 -1.35 20.74
N PRO A 78 -12.78 -0.45 21.22
CA PRO A 78 -13.06 0.98 21.21
C PRO A 78 -13.20 1.48 19.77
N ILE A 79 -14.26 2.23 19.50
CA ILE A 79 -14.43 2.91 18.20
C ILE A 79 -13.41 4.05 18.16
N PRO A 80 -12.57 4.18 17.12
CA PRO A 80 -11.71 5.34 16.99
C PRO A 80 -12.55 6.63 16.88
N PRO A 81 -12.17 7.74 17.55
CA PRO A 81 -12.93 8.99 17.49
C PRO A 81 -13.20 9.48 16.05
N VAL A 82 -12.25 9.26 15.14
CA VAL A 82 -12.39 9.63 13.74
C VAL A 82 -13.47 8.82 13.00
N THR A 83 -13.58 7.52 13.30
CA THR A 83 -14.62 6.66 12.73
C THR A 83 -16.01 7.10 13.20
N TRP A 84 -16.13 7.49 14.47
CA TRP A 84 -17.37 8.02 15.03
C TRP A 84 -17.75 9.38 14.43
N LEU A 85 -16.80 10.31 14.34
CA LEU A 85 -17.00 11.62 13.71
C LEU A 85 -17.45 11.49 12.25
N SER A 86 -16.85 10.55 11.51
CA SER A 86 -17.21 10.26 10.13
C SER A 86 -18.65 9.75 10.02
N ALA A 87 -19.01 8.77 10.86
CA ALA A 87 -20.37 8.25 10.92
C ALA A 87 -21.39 9.34 11.31
N TYR A 88 -21.04 10.22 12.24
CA TYR A 88 -21.89 11.33 12.68
C TYR A 88 -22.13 12.36 11.58
N GLY A 89 -21.06 12.82 10.91
CA GLY A 89 -21.15 13.77 9.79
C GLY A 89 -21.98 13.22 8.63
N ILE A 90 -21.84 11.93 8.35
CA ILE A 90 -22.62 11.23 7.32
C ILE A 90 -24.10 11.10 7.71
N CYS A 91 -24.41 10.68 8.94
CA CYS A 91 -25.79 10.60 9.42
C CYS A 91 -26.48 11.97 9.40
N ARG A 92 -25.72 13.04 9.69
CA ARG A 92 -26.21 14.42 9.63
C ARG A 92 -26.54 14.85 8.20
N ARG A 93 -25.63 14.60 7.25
CA ARG A 93 -25.86 14.90 5.83
C ARG A 93 -27.04 14.10 5.24
N ALA A 94 -27.21 12.86 5.66
CA ALA A 94 -28.32 12.01 5.25
C ALA A 94 -29.65 12.35 5.94
N GLY A 95 -29.68 13.30 6.90
CA GLY A 95 -30.88 13.63 7.67
C GLY A 95 -31.36 12.51 8.61
N ALA A 96 -30.48 11.56 8.96
CA ALA A 96 -30.83 10.35 9.70
C ALA A 96 -30.94 10.60 11.22
N ARG A 97 -32.03 11.24 11.66
CA ARG A 97 -32.25 11.64 13.07
C ARG A 97 -32.14 10.51 14.10
N ALA A 98 -32.63 9.31 13.78
CA ALA A 98 -32.53 8.15 14.68
C ALA A 98 -31.07 7.71 14.90
N ALA A 99 -30.26 7.70 13.84
CA ALA A 99 -28.85 7.34 13.89
C ALA A 99 -28.01 8.39 14.65
N LEU A 100 -28.31 9.67 14.41
CA LEU A 100 -27.71 10.75 15.18
C LEU A 100 -28.01 10.58 16.67
N THR A 101 -29.26 10.27 17.04
CA THR A 101 -29.65 10.02 18.44
C THR A 101 -28.88 8.82 19.03
N ALA A 102 -28.68 7.74 18.28
CA ALA A 102 -27.93 6.57 18.73
C ALA A 102 -26.43 6.84 18.90
N LEU A 103 -25.79 7.50 17.92
CA LEU A 103 -24.37 7.88 17.98
C LEU A 103 -24.05 8.86 19.12
N SER A 104 -25.08 9.53 19.60
CA SER A 104 -25.04 10.56 20.63
C SER A 104 -25.24 10.02 22.05
N HIS A 105 -25.53 8.73 22.18
CA HIS A 105 -25.86 8.14 23.47
C HIS A 105 -24.60 8.11 24.37
N PRO A 106 -24.64 8.61 25.62
CA PRO A 106 -23.44 8.78 26.46
C PRO A 106 -22.54 7.54 26.63
N PRO A 107 -23.08 6.30 26.75
CA PRO A 107 -22.29 5.07 26.71
C PRO A 107 -21.46 4.88 25.44
N VAL A 108 -21.95 5.30 24.27
CA VAL A 108 -21.20 5.24 23.00
C VAL A 108 -20.01 6.20 23.05
N VAL A 109 -20.22 7.35 23.69
CA VAL A 109 -19.21 8.39 23.81
C VAL A 109 -18.19 8.12 24.93
N GLY A 110 -18.58 7.38 25.97
CA GLY A 110 -17.67 6.90 27.03
C GLY A 110 -16.62 5.90 26.55
N LEU A 111 -16.79 5.31 25.37
CA LEU A 111 -15.89 4.27 24.84
C LEU A 111 -14.67 4.83 24.11
N PHE A 112 -14.61 6.14 23.93
CA PHE A 112 -13.44 6.85 23.43
C PHE A 112 -12.36 7.04 24.51
N GLY A 113 -12.58 6.51 25.73
CA GLY A 113 -11.59 6.50 26.81
C GLY A 113 -11.24 7.88 27.38
N HIS A 114 -11.91 8.95 26.95
CA HIS A 114 -11.61 10.31 27.37
C HIS A 114 -12.90 11.14 27.50
N GLU A 115 -13.16 11.71 28.68
CA GLU A 115 -14.35 12.53 28.97
C GLU A 115 -14.50 13.73 28.02
N ALA A 116 -13.40 14.17 27.42
CA ALA A 116 -13.38 15.24 26.43
C ALA A 116 -14.25 14.96 25.19
N TRP A 117 -14.34 13.71 24.75
CA TRP A 117 -15.17 13.36 23.59
C TRP A 117 -16.67 13.43 23.91
N ILE A 118 -17.06 13.27 25.19
CA ILE A 118 -18.45 13.47 25.65
C ILE A 118 -18.87 14.92 25.42
N ALA A 119 -18.01 15.87 25.78
CA ALA A 119 -18.27 17.28 25.57
C ALA A 119 -18.33 17.64 24.07
N VAL A 120 -17.44 17.07 23.24
CA VAL A 120 -17.46 17.24 21.78
C VAL A 120 -18.75 16.68 21.16
N ALA A 121 -19.21 15.51 21.61
CA ALA A 121 -20.47 14.95 21.16
C ALA A 121 -21.65 15.84 21.54
N HIS A 122 -21.73 16.31 22.78
CA HIS A 122 -22.77 17.25 23.20
C HIS A 122 -22.79 18.52 22.34
N ALA A 123 -21.62 19.07 21.99
CA ALA A 123 -21.51 20.21 21.08
C ALA A 123 -21.98 19.89 19.66
N LEU A 124 -21.81 18.66 19.17
CA LEU A 124 -22.28 18.22 17.85
C LEU A 124 -23.81 18.02 17.80
N ILE A 125 -24.42 17.60 18.91
CA ILE A 125 -25.85 17.25 19.04
C ILE A 125 -26.71 18.46 19.28
N ALA A 126 -26.35 19.22 20.31
CA ALA A 126 -27.02 20.43 20.75
C ALA A 126 -26.00 21.55 20.63
N PRO A 127 -25.67 21.96 19.40
CA PRO A 127 -24.69 22.98 19.18
C PRO A 127 -25.20 24.26 19.86
N GLY A 128 -24.38 24.83 20.74
CA GLY A 128 -24.64 26.07 21.47
C GLY A 128 -23.32 26.65 21.99
N PRO A 129 -23.26 27.96 22.31
CA PRO A 129 -22.05 28.58 22.83
C PRO A 129 -21.49 27.87 24.07
N GLU A 130 -22.39 27.40 24.95
CA GLU A 130 -22.05 26.69 26.18
C GLU A 130 -21.50 25.28 25.91
N THR A 131 -22.16 24.50 25.04
CA THR A 131 -21.71 23.13 24.72
C THR A 131 -20.41 23.12 23.93
N VAL A 132 -20.22 24.07 23.01
CA VAL A 132 -18.95 24.25 22.29
C VAL A 132 -17.84 24.73 23.23
N GLY A 133 -18.14 25.66 24.15
CA GLY A 133 -17.19 26.12 25.16
C GLY A 133 -16.72 24.99 26.08
N ALA A 134 -17.65 24.14 26.53
CA ALA A 134 -17.35 22.95 27.32
C ALA A 134 -16.49 21.94 26.54
N ALA A 135 -16.78 21.71 25.26
CA ALA A 135 -15.98 20.84 24.39
C ALA A 135 -14.54 21.33 24.23
N ARG A 136 -14.34 22.65 24.02
CA ARG A 136 -13.00 23.24 23.93
C ARG A 136 -12.23 23.16 25.25
N ALA A 137 -12.90 23.38 26.37
CA ALA A 137 -12.28 23.25 27.69
C ALA A 137 -11.80 21.81 27.92
N ALA A 138 -12.65 20.83 27.61
CA ALA A 138 -12.35 19.42 27.81
C ALA A 138 -11.25 18.90 26.87
N LEU A 139 -11.21 19.36 25.61
CA LEU A 139 -10.13 19.01 24.67
C LEU A 139 -8.78 19.61 25.07
N ARG A 140 -8.75 20.82 25.63
CA ARG A 140 -7.52 21.45 26.13
C ARG A 140 -6.91 20.70 27.32
N THR A 141 -7.74 20.13 28.18
CA THR A 141 -7.28 19.28 29.29
C THR A 141 -6.81 17.89 28.85
N ALA A 142 -7.15 17.46 27.63
CA ALA A 142 -6.99 16.10 27.15
C ALA A 142 -5.70 15.84 26.35
N GLU A 143 -4.88 16.86 26.08
CA GLU A 143 -3.73 16.81 25.14
C GLU A 143 -4.08 16.30 23.71
N VAL A 144 -5.36 16.20 23.33
CA VAL A 144 -5.85 15.85 21.98
C VAL A 144 -6.37 17.06 21.18
N ALA A 145 -6.07 18.28 21.64
CA ALA A 145 -6.62 19.54 21.11
C ALA A 145 -6.36 19.76 19.61
N THR A 146 -5.23 19.29 19.09
CA THR A 146 -4.76 19.58 17.72
C THR A 146 -5.68 19.07 16.61
N VAL A 147 -6.47 18.02 16.86
CA VAL A 147 -7.35 17.42 15.84
C VAL A 147 -8.79 17.94 15.93
N ALA A 148 -9.24 18.32 17.11
CA ALA A 148 -10.67 18.56 17.38
C ALA A 148 -11.05 20.04 17.54
N GLU A 149 -10.09 20.96 17.77
CA GLU A 149 -10.38 22.41 17.79
C GLU A 149 -10.93 22.94 16.44
N PRO A 150 -10.36 22.58 15.26
CA PRO A 150 -10.89 23.04 13.98
C PRO A 150 -12.34 22.60 13.74
N LEU A 151 -12.71 21.41 14.22
CA LEU A 151 -14.07 20.89 14.14
C LEU A 151 -15.04 21.73 14.99
N LEU A 152 -14.63 22.13 16.19
CA LEU A 152 -15.43 22.98 17.09
C LEU A 152 -15.55 24.42 16.59
N ASP A 153 -14.58 24.92 15.83
CA ASP A 153 -14.69 26.21 15.14
C ASP A 153 -15.75 26.19 14.04
N VAL A 154 -15.83 25.10 13.27
CA VAL A 154 -16.88 24.93 12.26
C VAL A 154 -18.26 24.76 12.88
N ILE A 155 -18.40 23.97 13.95
CA ILE A 155 -19.68 23.86 14.67
C ILE A 155 -20.12 25.22 15.23
N ALA A 156 -19.18 26.01 15.76
CA ALA A 156 -19.46 27.37 16.23
C ALA A 156 -19.86 28.31 15.10
N ALA A 157 -19.28 28.15 13.90
CA ALA A 157 -19.66 28.92 12.72
C ALA A 157 -21.08 28.58 12.25
N THR A 158 -21.41 27.29 12.13
CA THR A 158 -22.77 26.83 11.80
C THR A 158 -23.82 27.39 12.75
N LEU A 159 -23.49 27.51 14.05
CA LEU A 159 -24.39 28.09 15.05
C LEU A 159 -24.68 29.56 14.88
N ARG A 160 -23.78 30.30 14.24
CA ARG A 160 -23.96 31.72 13.94
C ARG A 160 -24.84 31.93 12.70
N GLY A 161 -25.43 30.87 12.14
CA GLY A 161 -26.20 30.92 10.90
C GLY A 161 -25.33 30.98 9.66
N ASP A 162 -24.07 30.56 9.76
CA ASP A 162 -23.16 30.46 8.64
C ASP A 162 -23.49 29.21 7.82
N GLU A 163 -24.29 29.37 6.76
CA GLU A 163 -24.75 28.27 5.92
C GLU A 163 -23.58 27.52 5.28
N GLU A 164 -22.47 28.20 4.96
CA GLU A 164 -21.26 27.59 4.39
C GLU A 164 -20.61 26.60 5.36
N ALA A 165 -20.64 26.86 6.67
CA ALA A 165 -20.05 25.98 7.66
C ALA A 165 -20.77 24.61 7.77
N THR A 166 -22.04 24.52 7.37
CA THR A 166 -22.82 23.27 7.44
C THR A 166 -22.32 22.24 6.42
N ASP A 167 -21.83 22.70 5.26
CA ASP A 167 -21.37 21.85 4.15
C ASP A 167 -19.92 21.36 4.32
N VAL A 168 -19.16 21.96 5.24
CA VAL A 168 -17.73 21.68 5.48
C VAL A 168 -17.52 20.55 6.50
N LEU A 169 -18.52 20.23 7.33
CA LEU A 169 -18.45 19.20 8.36
C LEU A 169 -18.04 17.80 7.85
N PRO A 170 -18.58 17.29 6.73
CA PRO A 170 -18.14 16.02 6.14
C PRO A 170 -16.73 16.07 5.55
N LEU A 171 -16.33 17.24 5.02
CA LEU A 171 -15.00 17.47 4.45
C LEU A 171 -13.92 17.54 5.53
N LEU A 172 -14.22 18.13 6.68
CA LEU A 172 -13.34 18.12 7.85
C LEU A 172 -13.24 16.76 8.50
N ALA A 173 -14.33 15.99 8.56
CA ALA A 173 -14.26 14.59 8.99
C ALA A 173 -13.34 13.77 8.06
N ALA A 174 -13.36 14.05 6.75
CA ALA A 174 -12.45 13.45 5.77
C ALA A 174 -11.00 14.00 5.85
N ALA A 175 -10.81 15.26 6.19
CA ALA A 175 -9.49 15.86 6.39
C ALA A 175 -8.81 15.36 7.68
N VAL A 176 -9.58 15.15 8.75
CA VAL A 176 -9.09 14.51 9.99
C VAL A 176 -8.65 13.05 9.75
N LEU A 177 -9.21 12.37 8.74
CA LEU A 177 -8.78 11.04 8.30
C LEU A 177 -7.45 11.06 7.51
N THR A 178 -6.91 12.23 7.15
CA THR A 178 -5.71 12.36 6.31
C THR A 178 -4.71 13.32 6.98
N PRO A 179 -3.72 12.83 7.74
CA PRO A 179 -2.78 13.73 8.42
C PRO A 179 -1.95 14.52 7.41
N GLY A 180 -2.01 15.86 7.44
CA GLY A 180 -0.96 16.70 6.85
C GLY A 180 -1.35 17.94 6.04
N GLN A 181 -2.62 18.20 5.71
CA GLN A 181 -3.01 19.42 4.97
C GLN A 181 -4.35 19.99 5.43
N ALA A 182 -4.40 21.29 5.71
CA ALA A 182 -5.63 22.04 5.89
C ALA A 182 -6.22 22.40 4.51
N PRO A 183 -7.50 22.13 4.22
CA PRO A 183 -8.10 22.51 2.94
C PRO A 183 -8.37 24.02 2.85
N ASP A 184 -8.07 24.61 1.69
CA ASP A 184 -8.42 25.99 1.35
C ASP A 184 -9.91 26.07 0.93
N VAL A 185 -10.73 26.55 1.86
CA VAL A 185 -12.19 26.63 1.74
C VAL A 185 -12.62 27.68 0.70
N ALA A 186 -11.77 28.67 0.40
CA ALA A 186 -12.09 29.76 -0.52
C ALA A 186 -12.04 29.37 -2.01
N ALA A 187 -11.59 28.15 -2.34
CA ALA A 187 -11.40 27.68 -3.71
C ALA A 187 -12.52 26.74 -4.21
N LEU A 188 -13.57 26.48 -3.43
CA LEU A 188 -14.63 25.54 -3.81
C LEU A 188 -15.73 26.24 -4.64
N PRO A 189 -16.07 25.75 -5.85
CA PRO A 189 -17.13 26.33 -6.66
C PRO A 189 -18.53 26.01 -6.10
N PRO A 190 -19.55 26.87 -6.34
CA PRO A 190 -20.92 26.62 -5.92
C PRO A 190 -21.49 25.38 -6.61
N VAL A 191 -22.21 24.56 -5.83
CA VAL A 191 -22.74 23.24 -6.22
C VAL A 191 -23.54 23.28 -7.53
N PRO A 192 -23.21 22.44 -8.55
CA PRO A 192 -24.03 22.33 -9.74
C PRO A 192 -25.23 21.42 -9.51
N VAL A 193 -26.40 21.92 -9.92
CA VAL A 193 -27.68 21.23 -10.03
C VAL A 193 -27.55 19.95 -10.87
N ARG A 194 -28.28 18.90 -10.45
CA ARG A 194 -28.41 17.60 -11.14
C ARG A 194 -28.80 17.77 -12.61
N GLY A 195 -27.85 17.54 -13.51
CA GLY A 195 -28.01 17.32 -14.94
C GLY A 195 -26.90 16.39 -15.41
N GLU A 196 -27.06 15.77 -16.58
CA GLU A 196 -26.01 14.96 -17.23
C GLU A 196 -24.82 15.85 -17.58
N HIS A 197 -23.93 16.06 -16.63
CA HIS A 197 -22.71 16.83 -16.87
C HIS A 197 -21.73 15.95 -17.66
N PRO A 198 -21.00 16.54 -18.62
CA PRO A 198 -19.89 15.84 -19.26
C PRO A 198 -18.90 15.34 -18.20
N PRO A 199 -18.19 14.21 -18.44
CA PRO A 199 -17.24 13.67 -17.49
C PRO A 199 -16.25 14.76 -17.07
N VAL A 200 -16.07 14.91 -15.75
CA VAL A 200 -15.11 15.88 -15.19
C VAL A 200 -13.73 15.56 -15.75
N ARG A 201 -13.16 16.49 -16.53
CA ARG A 201 -11.82 16.37 -17.10
C ARG A 201 -10.85 17.16 -16.25
N TYR A 202 -9.88 16.47 -15.68
CA TYR A 202 -8.75 17.13 -15.02
C TYR A 202 -7.66 17.43 -16.04
N ARG A 203 -7.25 18.70 -16.19
CA ARG A 203 -6.17 19.08 -17.10
C ARG A 203 -4.92 19.43 -16.31
N TYR A 204 -3.85 18.66 -16.49
CA TYR A 204 -2.55 18.98 -15.92
C TYR A 204 -1.95 20.20 -16.63
N PRO A 205 -1.20 21.06 -15.91
CA PRO A 205 -0.43 22.13 -16.52
C PRO A 205 0.54 21.57 -17.58
N PRO A 206 0.81 22.31 -18.66
CA PRO A 206 1.83 21.90 -19.62
C PRO A 206 3.18 21.70 -18.93
N ALA A 207 3.84 20.58 -19.24
CA ALA A 207 5.14 20.26 -18.67
C ALA A 207 6.08 19.73 -19.75
N ARG A 208 7.38 19.88 -19.50
CA ARG A 208 8.42 19.40 -20.39
C ARG A 208 8.74 17.95 -20.08
N SER A 209 8.69 17.11 -21.10
CA SER A 209 9.18 15.74 -21.01
C SER A 209 10.61 15.63 -21.54
N HIS A 210 11.45 14.85 -20.87
CA HIS A 210 12.80 14.53 -21.35
C HIS A 210 12.83 13.26 -22.20
N ARG A 211 11.81 12.41 -22.10
CA ARG A 211 11.69 11.16 -22.87
C ARG A 211 10.29 10.96 -23.41
N VAL A 212 10.14 10.11 -24.42
CA VAL A 212 8.81 9.78 -24.95
C VAL A 212 7.97 8.97 -23.94
N GLU A 213 8.62 8.30 -22.99
CA GLU A 213 7.95 7.44 -22.01
C GLU A 213 7.46 8.17 -20.74
N GLU A 214 8.05 9.33 -20.37
CA GLU A 214 7.70 10.02 -19.11
C GLU A 214 6.21 10.37 -18.96
N PRO A 215 5.44 10.73 -20.01
CA PRO A 215 3.99 10.92 -19.88
C PRO A 215 3.24 9.67 -19.42
N THR A 216 3.69 8.51 -19.87
CA THR A 216 3.15 7.22 -19.45
C THR A 216 3.51 6.94 -18.00
N TRP A 217 4.76 7.21 -17.61
CA TRP A 217 5.24 7.05 -16.23
C TRP A 217 4.52 7.97 -15.25
N PHE A 218 4.31 9.23 -15.63
CA PHE A 218 3.55 10.20 -14.84
C PHE A 218 2.13 9.70 -14.58
N LEU A 219 1.43 9.23 -15.61
CA LEU A 219 0.07 8.70 -15.44
C LEU A 219 0.03 7.38 -14.65
N ASP A 220 1.07 6.54 -14.72
CA ASP A 220 1.16 5.31 -13.92
C ASP A 220 1.21 5.60 -12.41
N LEU A 221 1.89 6.68 -12.08
CA LEU A 221 2.18 7.16 -10.75
C LEU A 221 1.00 7.95 -10.14
N GLU A 222 0.24 8.65 -10.99
CA GLU A 222 -1.09 9.18 -10.66
C GLU A 222 -2.17 8.09 -10.59
N GLY A 223 -1.80 6.81 -10.79
CA GLY A 223 -2.69 5.66 -10.62
C GLY A 223 -3.65 5.40 -11.79
N PHE A 224 -3.45 6.03 -12.95
CA PHE A 224 -4.27 5.77 -14.13
C PHE A 224 -3.88 4.43 -14.79
N PRO A 225 -4.84 3.56 -15.16
CA PRO A 225 -4.52 2.33 -15.87
C PRO A 225 -4.03 2.60 -17.29
N ARG A 226 -3.15 1.74 -17.82
CA ARG A 226 -2.67 1.86 -19.22
C ARG A 226 -3.75 1.56 -20.26
N ALA A 227 -4.68 0.65 -19.97
CA ALA A 227 -5.73 0.21 -20.90
C ALA A 227 -6.76 1.29 -21.28
N GLY A 228 -6.69 2.48 -20.68
CA GLY A 228 -7.59 3.62 -20.95
C GLY A 228 -6.89 4.87 -21.45
N ARG A 229 -5.63 4.74 -21.92
CA ARG A 229 -4.84 5.88 -22.40
C ARG A 229 -4.96 6.04 -23.92
N ASP A 230 -5.10 7.28 -24.34
CA ASP A 230 -5.10 7.72 -25.73
C ASP A 230 -3.98 8.75 -25.90
N HIS A 231 -3.20 8.60 -26.96
CA HIS A 231 -1.98 9.36 -27.20
C HIS A 231 -2.05 10.03 -28.57
N THR A 232 -2.08 11.35 -28.59
CA THR A 232 -2.03 12.14 -29.84
C THR A 232 -0.90 13.17 -29.76
N ALA A 233 0.24 12.88 -30.36
CA ALA A 233 1.43 13.75 -30.48
C ALA A 233 1.92 14.42 -29.17
N HIS A 234 1.25 15.47 -28.72
CA HIS A 234 1.54 16.26 -27.51
C HIS A 234 0.47 16.12 -26.43
N LEU A 235 -0.67 15.49 -26.71
CA LEU A 235 -1.79 15.33 -25.79
C LEU A 235 -1.95 13.87 -25.39
N LEU A 236 -1.94 13.59 -24.09
CA LEU A 236 -2.34 12.31 -23.51
C LEU A 236 -3.68 12.46 -22.80
N VAL A 237 -4.61 11.54 -23.09
CA VAL A 237 -5.87 11.42 -22.36
C VAL A 237 -5.88 10.09 -21.63
N ALA A 238 -6.06 10.10 -20.31
CA ALA A 238 -6.12 8.92 -19.47
C ALA A 238 -7.48 8.80 -18.79
N ARG A 239 -8.01 7.58 -18.66
CA ARG A 239 -9.33 7.34 -18.07
C ARG A 239 -9.29 6.30 -16.96
N GLY A 240 -10.19 6.47 -15.99
CA GLY A 240 -10.39 5.50 -14.90
C GLY A 240 -9.33 5.57 -13.79
N GLY A 241 -8.76 6.76 -13.55
CA GLY A 241 -7.89 7.00 -12.40
C GLY A 241 -8.68 7.08 -11.08
N PRO A 242 -8.01 6.98 -9.93
CA PRO A 242 -8.64 7.09 -8.62
C PRO A 242 -9.20 8.51 -8.42
N GLY A 243 -10.53 8.62 -8.33
CA GLY A 243 -11.21 9.90 -8.10
C GLY A 243 -11.32 10.82 -9.34
N LEU A 244 -10.71 10.46 -10.47
CA LEU A 244 -10.70 11.25 -11.70
C LEU A 244 -11.17 10.39 -12.90
N PRO A 245 -12.36 10.64 -13.48
CA PRO A 245 -12.86 9.81 -14.56
C PRO A 245 -12.04 9.98 -15.83
N GLU A 246 -11.56 11.21 -16.11
CA GLU A 246 -10.68 11.51 -17.24
C GLU A 246 -9.63 12.57 -16.85
N ALA A 247 -8.38 12.35 -17.26
CA ALA A 247 -7.30 13.30 -17.15
C ALA A 247 -6.70 13.59 -18.52
N VAL A 248 -6.31 14.84 -18.74
CA VAL A 248 -5.71 15.36 -19.96
C VAL A 248 -4.36 15.97 -19.60
N LEU A 249 -3.31 15.47 -20.25
CA LEU A 249 -1.93 15.88 -20.04
C LEU A 249 -1.39 16.47 -21.34
N ASP A 250 -0.96 17.72 -21.28
CA ASP A 250 -0.35 18.44 -22.40
C ASP A 250 1.18 18.42 -22.22
N VAL A 251 1.86 17.69 -23.11
CA VAL A 251 3.29 17.42 -23.01
C VAL A 251 3.99 18.07 -24.19
N ILE A 252 4.92 18.95 -23.89
CA ILE A 252 5.87 19.40 -24.89
C ILE A 252 6.94 18.32 -25.00
N ALA A 253 6.83 17.51 -26.06
CA ALA A 253 7.82 16.50 -26.39
C ALA A 253 9.22 17.14 -26.48
N PRO A 254 10.28 16.41 -26.10
CA PRO A 254 11.63 16.91 -26.31
C PRO A 254 11.82 17.23 -27.81
N PRO A 255 12.53 18.32 -28.16
CA PRO A 255 12.93 18.53 -29.55
C PRO A 255 13.69 17.27 -30.00
N ASP A 256 13.53 16.91 -31.28
CA ASP A 256 14.16 15.75 -31.94
C ASP A 256 15.52 15.41 -31.29
N PRO A 257 15.76 14.17 -30.80
CA PRO A 257 17.01 13.82 -30.13
C PRO A 257 18.27 14.09 -30.98
N ALA A 258 18.13 14.23 -32.30
CA ALA A 258 19.21 14.65 -33.20
C ALA A 258 19.37 16.18 -33.32
N ALA A 259 18.33 16.96 -33.00
CA ALA A 259 18.44 18.40 -32.90
C ALA A 259 19.21 18.74 -31.61
N ARG A 260 20.37 19.41 -31.76
CA ARG A 260 21.06 20.01 -30.61
C ARG A 260 20.02 20.79 -29.81
N LEU A 261 19.79 20.36 -28.56
CA LEU A 261 18.94 21.04 -27.61
C LEU A 261 19.27 22.54 -27.70
N PRO A 262 18.31 23.41 -28.10
CA PRO A 262 18.53 24.83 -27.96
C PRO A 262 18.93 25.09 -26.51
N ASP A 263 19.86 26.03 -26.29
CA ASP A 263 20.29 26.43 -24.95
C ASP A 263 19.05 26.48 -24.04
N PRO A 264 19.05 25.79 -22.88
CA PRO A 264 17.88 25.69 -21.99
C PRO A 264 17.27 27.04 -21.58
N ARG A 265 17.96 28.15 -21.90
CA ARG A 265 17.49 29.53 -21.76
C ARG A 265 16.64 30.06 -22.93
N SER A 266 16.63 29.44 -24.11
CA SER A 266 16.19 30.10 -25.36
C SER A 266 14.87 29.57 -25.96
N ALA A 267 14.34 28.43 -25.53
CA ALA A 267 13.02 27.94 -25.95
C ALA A 267 12.39 27.10 -24.84
N GLY A 268 11.41 27.67 -24.12
CA GLY A 268 10.70 26.98 -23.02
C GLY A 268 11.25 27.21 -21.62
N ALA A 269 11.96 28.33 -21.38
CA ALA A 269 12.70 28.67 -20.16
C ALA A 269 11.87 28.85 -18.86
N GLY A 270 10.70 28.24 -18.73
CA GLY A 270 9.88 28.31 -17.51
C GLY A 270 8.88 27.17 -17.29
N LEU A 271 8.81 26.18 -18.18
CA LEU A 271 7.93 25.03 -17.93
C LEU A 271 8.59 24.06 -16.95
N PRO A 272 7.85 23.55 -15.96
CA PRO A 272 8.36 22.54 -15.05
C PRO A 272 8.64 21.24 -15.82
N GLU A 273 9.56 20.44 -15.27
CA GLU A 273 9.73 19.06 -15.74
C GLU A 273 8.48 18.25 -15.40
N LEU A 274 8.07 17.36 -16.29
CA LEU A 274 6.86 16.56 -16.10
C LEU A 274 6.96 15.61 -14.92
N LEU A 275 8.12 14.97 -14.79
CA LEU A 275 8.53 14.23 -13.60
C LEU A 275 9.81 14.88 -13.13
N ASP A 276 10.03 15.02 -11.82
CA ASP A 276 11.33 15.38 -11.25
C ASP A 276 12.19 14.14 -10.89
N THR A 277 13.41 14.31 -10.38
CA THR A 277 14.28 13.19 -10.00
C THR A 277 13.69 12.33 -8.87
N GLY A 278 13.03 12.98 -7.90
CA GLY A 278 12.27 12.36 -6.82
C GLY A 278 11.18 11.44 -7.34
N GLU A 279 10.40 11.95 -8.28
CA GLU A 279 9.28 11.25 -8.88
C GLU A 279 9.71 10.09 -9.76
N LEU A 280 10.78 10.22 -10.55
CA LEU A 280 11.33 9.10 -11.33
C LEU A 280 11.77 7.92 -10.44
N VAL A 281 12.35 8.20 -9.27
CA VAL A 281 12.72 7.17 -8.29
C VAL A 281 11.49 6.50 -7.67
N LEU A 282 10.40 7.25 -7.45
CA LEU A 282 9.11 6.69 -7.01
C LEU A 282 8.44 5.83 -8.08
N VAL A 283 8.48 6.24 -9.36
CA VAL A 283 8.02 5.41 -10.49
C VAL A 283 8.82 4.12 -10.56
N ALA A 284 10.14 4.21 -10.39
CA ALA A 284 11.01 3.04 -10.41
C ALA A 284 10.60 2.02 -9.34
N ASP A 285 10.28 2.46 -8.12
CA ASP A 285 9.76 1.56 -7.07
C ASP A 285 8.42 0.95 -7.44
N LEU A 286 7.48 1.77 -7.90
CA LEU A 286 6.15 1.33 -8.29
C LEU A 286 6.24 0.21 -9.34
N PHE A 287 7.14 0.35 -10.32
CA PHE A 287 7.36 -0.66 -11.35
C PHE A 287 8.10 -1.89 -10.82
N ALA A 288 9.08 -1.73 -9.94
CA ALA A 288 9.74 -2.87 -9.30
C ALA A 288 8.77 -3.69 -8.42
N GLU A 289 7.87 -3.03 -7.69
CA GLU A 289 6.82 -3.66 -6.90
C GLU A 289 5.80 -4.40 -7.79
N ARG A 290 5.34 -3.76 -8.87
CA ARG A 290 4.47 -4.42 -9.87
C ARG A 290 5.15 -5.64 -10.50
N ALA A 291 6.44 -5.54 -10.82
CA ALA A 291 7.21 -6.67 -11.34
C ALA A 291 7.27 -7.84 -10.34
N ALA A 292 7.30 -7.55 -9.04
CA ALA A 292 7.34 -8.58 -8.00
C ALA A 292 5.98 -9.26 -7.75
N THR A 293 4.87 -8.62 -8.10
CA THR A 293 3.49 -9.09 -7.82
C THR A 293 2.81 -9.73 -9.02
N VAL A 294 3.21 -9.41 -10.25
CA VAL A 294 2.58 -9.98 -11.45
C VAL A 294 3.05 -11.42 -11.71
N GLU A 295 2.10 -12.33 -11.91
CA GLU A 295 2.40 -13.75 -12.18
C GLU A 295 2.99 -13.98 -13.58
N ASP A 296 2.55 -13.18 -14.57
CA ASP A 296 3.09 -13.24 -15.92
C ASP A 296 4.53 -12.71 -15.97
N GLN A 297 5.48 -13.62 -16.21
CA GLN A 297 6.91 -13.30 -16.27
C GLN A 297 7.24 -12.28 -17.36
N ARG A 298 6.51 -12.27 -18.48
CA ARG A 298 6.76 -11.30 -19.55
C ARG A 298 6.37 -9.89 -19.10
N ALA A 299 5.22 -9.77 -18.43
CA ALA A 299 4.81 -8.52 -17.80
C ALA A 299 5.78 -8.10 -16.70
N ALA A 300 6.23 -9.02 -15.84
CA ALA A 300 7.19 -8.73 -14.77
C ALA A 300 8.51 -8.16 -15.35
N ARG A 301 9.02 -8.79 -16.40
CA ARG A 301 10.22 -8.34 -17.11
C ARG A 301 10.04 -6.95 -17.72
N ALA A 302 8.89 -6.68 -18.34
CA ALA A 302 8.59 -5.37 -18.91
C ALA A 302 8.58 -4.27 -17.82
N TRP A 303 7.91 -4.52 -16.69
CA TRP A 303 7.89 -3.59 -15.57
C TRP A 303 9.28 -3.33 -14.99
N LEU A 304 10.08 -4.38 -14.80
CA LEU A 304 11.43 -4.22 -14.26
C LEU A 304 12.36 -3.46 -15.24
N ALA A 305 12.17 -3.62 -16.55
CA ALA A 305 12.89 -2.83 -17.56
C ALA A 305 12.54 -1.34 -17.46
N GLU A 306 11.26 -1.02 -17.34
CA GLU A 306 10.83 0.38 -17.14
C GLU A 306 11.32 0.96 -15.81
N ALA A 307 11.36 0.16 -14.75
CA ALA A 307 11.93 0.58 -13.46
C ALA A 307 13.40 0.99 -13.61
N ALA A 308 14.20 0.17 -14.31
CA ALA A 308 15.60 0.47 -14.59
C ALA A 308 15.76 1.72 -15.48
N ASP A 309 14.88 1.91 -16.46
CA ASP A 309 14.91 3.09 -17.33
C ASP A 309 14.51 4.38 -16.59
N CYS A 310 13.64 4.30 -15.59
CA CYS A 310 13.32 5.42 -14.70
C CYS A 310 14.53 5.83 -13.85
N LEU A 311 15.25 4.87 -13.25
CA LEU A 311 16.48 5.18 -12.50
C LEU A 311 17.59 5.73 -13.40
N ALA A 312 17.74 5.20 -14.61
CA ALA A 312 18.67 5.73 -15.60
C ALA A 312 18.34 7.19 -15.96
N ALA A 313 17.06 7.50 -16.17
CA ALA A 313 16.58 8.85 -16.43
C ALA A 313 16.83 9.78 -15.23
N ALA A 314 16.57 9.32 -14.01
CA ALA A 314 16.80 10.07 -12.78
C ALA A 314 18.29 10.44 -12.62
N ARG A 315 19.18 9.48 -12.86
CA ARG A 315 20.63 9.65 -12.79
C ARG A 315 21.17 10.59 -13.87
N ALA A 316 20.62 10.54 -15.08
CA ALA A 316 21.07 11.37 -16.20
C ALA A 316 20.84 12.89 -15.98
N ARG A 317 19.96 13.27 -15.04
CA ARG A 317 19.63 14.68 -14.77
C ARG A 317 20.69 15.44 -13.97
N GLY A 318 21.66 14.76 -13.38
CA GLY A 318 22.88 15.34 -12.78
C GLY A 318 22.69 16.13 -11.48
N GLU A 319 21.73 17.05 -11.43
CA GLU A 319 21.34 17.80 -10.23
C GLU A 319 20.01 17.28 -9.67
N PHE A 320 19.97 17.05 -8.35
CA PHE A 320 18.74 16.70 -7.62
C PHE A 320 17.81 17.91 -7.52
N ARG A 321 17.03 18.12 -8.58
CA ARG A 321 15.94 19.10 -8.58
C ARG A 321 14.66 18.37 -8.23
N PHE A 322 14.07 18.73 -7.09
CA PHE A 322 12.77 18.26 -6.66
C PHE A 322 11.77 19.40 -6.88
N GLY A 323 10.99 19.30 -7.96
CA GLY A 323 9.95 20.28 -8.29
C GLY A 323 8.61 19.96 -7.62
N SER A 324 8.41 18.71 -7.23
CA SER A 324 7.21 18.18 -6.60
C SER A 324 7.39 18.02 -5.09
N GLU A 325 6.29 18.17 -4.34
CA GLU A 325 6.27 17.90 -2.90
C GLU A 325 6.55 16.41 -2.59
N ARG A 326 5.98 15.50 -3.40
CA ARG A 326 6.17 14.05 -3.28
C ARG A 326 7.60 13.61 -3.52
N GLY A 327 8.27 14.15 -4.55
CA GLY A 327 9.69 13.90 -4.80
C GLY A 327 10.56 14.44 -3.66
N THR A 328 10.25 15.63 -3.15
CA THR A 328 10.92 16.22 -1.99
C THR A 328 10.74 15.37 -0.72
N HIS A 329 9.53 14.86 -0.49
CA HIS A 329 9.23 13.99 0.65
C HIS A 329 10.01 12.67 0.56
N ALA A 330 10.02 12.03 -0.60
CA ALA A 330 10.79 10.80 -0.83
C ALA A 330 12.29 11.00 -0.56
N PHE A 331 12.86 12.12 -1.05
CA PHE A 331 14.25 12.47 -0.78
C PHE A 331 14.52 12.69 0.71
N ARG A 332 13.65 13.41 1.43
CA ARG A 332 13.82 13.64 2.87
C ARG A 332 13.73 12.36 3.68
N ALA A 333 12.91 11.40 3.26
CA ALA A 333 12.74 10.12 3.93
C ALA A 333 14.00 9.24 3.81
N ASP A 334 14.65 9.22 2.64
CA ASP A 334 15.89 8.46 2.41
C ASP A 334 16.83 9.16 1.40
N PRO A 335 17.64 10.14 1.85
CA PRO A 335 18.51 10.89 0.94
C PRO A 335 19.60 10.04 0.27
N ALA A 336 20.08 9.00 0.96
CA ALA A 336 21.21 8.18 0.50
C ALA A 336 20.85 7.43 -0.79
N ARG A 337 19.58 7.03 -0.92
CA ARG A 337 19.04 6.37 -2.09
C ARG A 337 19.09 7.21 -3.37
N PHE A 338 19.07 8.53 -3.23
CA PHE A 338 19.09 9.43 -4.38
C PHE A 338 20.50 9.67 -4.90
N THR A 339 21.57 9.19 -4.26
CA THR A 339 22.93 9.38 -4.81
C THR A 339 23.09 8.73 -6.18
N PRO A 340 23.86 9.31 -7.13
CA PRO A 340 24.05 8.73 -8.45
C PRO A 340 24.60 7.31 -8.38
N GLU A 341 25.46 7.03 -7.40
CA GLU A 341 26.04 5.72 -7.14
C GLU A 341 24.98 4.72 -6.64
N ALA A 342 24.13 5.10 -5.68
CA ALA A 342 23.07 4.22 -5.19
C ALA A 342 22.07 3.89 -6.31
N MET A 343 21.63 4.89 -7.08
CA MET A 343 20.76 4.67 -8.24
C MET A 343 21.42 3.76 -9.28
N ALA A 344 22.71 3.96 -9.58
CA ALA A 344 23.45 3.12 -10.52
C ALA A 344 23.58 1.66 -10.05
N VAL A 345 23.77 1.43 -8.75
CA VAL A 345 23.82 0.08 -8.16
C VAL A 345 22.48 -0.64 -8.32
N VAL A 346 21.37 0.04 -8.01
CA VAL A 346 20.02 -0.54 -8.15
C VAL A 346 19.68 -0.77 -9.64
N GLU A 347 19.91 0.22 -10.49
CA GLU A 347 19.75 0.14 -11.94
C GLU A 347 20.51 -1.07 -12.51
N SER A 348 21.79 -1.20 -12.18
CA SER A 348 22.65 -2.29 -12.64
C SER A 348 22.18 -3.65 -12.11
N GLY A 349 21.72 -3.70 -10.85
CA GLY A 349 21.13 -4.91 -10.27
C GLY A 349 19.89 -5.38 -11.03
N TRP A 350 19.00 -4.47 -11.39
CA TRP A 350 17.81 -4.78 -12.19
C TRP A 350 18.14 -5.14 -13.63
N ARG A 351 19.08 -4.44 -14.28
CA ARG A 351 19.55 -4.80 -15.63
C ARG A 351 20.21 -6.18 -15.65
N GLN A 352 20.97 -6.54 -14.60
CA GLN A 352 21.52 -7.88 -14.45
C GLN A 352 20.41 -8.93 -14.30
N ILE A 353 19.38 -8.67 -13.47
CA ILE A 353 18.21 -9.55 -13.36
C ILE A 353 17.56 -9.78 -14.73
N LEU A 354 17.40 -8.71 -15.53
CA LEU A 354 16.81 -8.76 -16.88
C LEU A 354 17.69 -9.53 -17.89
N ALA A 355 19.01 -9.40 -17.79
CA ALA A 355 19.97 -10.10 -18.64
C ALA A 355 20.01 -11.60 -18.31
N ASP A 356 19.96 -11.93 -17.02
CA ASP A 356 19.92 -13.31 -16.51
C ASP A 356 18.50 -13.91 -16.55
N TRP A 357 17.51 -13.16 -17.05
CA TRP A 357 16.12 -13.60 -17.11
C TRP A 357 15.96 -14.67 -18.19
N ASP A 358 16.08 -15.92 -17.76
CA ASP A 358 15.69 -17.08 -18.56
C ASP A 358 14.15 -17.20 -18.58
N PRO A 359 13.49 -17.14 -19.75
CA PRO A 359 12.04 -17.36 -19.82
C PRO A 359 11.62 -18.76 -19.37
N ALA A 360 12.56 -19.71 -19.23
CA ALA A 360 12.28 -21.06 -18.75
C ALA A 360 12.36 -21.22 -17.21
N GLY A 361 12.75 -20.19 -16.44
CA GLY A 361 12.88 -20.33 -14.99
C GLY A 361 13.01 -19.02 -14.19
N PRO A 362 12.82 -19.05 -12.86
CA PRO A 362 12.99 -17.88 -12.01
C PRO A 362 14.44 -17.38 -12.01
N SER A 363 14.64 -16.08 -12.28
CA SER A 363 15.96 -15.44 -12.27
C SER A 363 16.69 -15.68 -10.94
N SER A 364 17.96 -16.07 -11.01
CA SER A 364 18.83 -16.33 -9.86
C SER A 364 18.89 -15.14 -8.89
N ALA A 365 18.83 -13.92 -9.42
CA ALA A 365 18.88 -12.70 -8.63
C ALA A 365 17.56 -12.41 -7.88
N VAL A 366 16.39 -12.73 -8.48
CA VAL A 366 15.10 -12.67 -7.77
C VAL A 366 15.07 -13.70 -6.63
N LEU A 367 15.52 -14.92 -6.91
CA LEU A 367 15.64 -15.97 -5.90
C LEU A 367 16.58 -15.56 -4.77
N ARG A 368 17.71 -14.89 -5.09
CA ARG A 368 18.65 -14.37 -4.09
C ARG A 368 18.00 -13.35 -3.16
N LEU A 369 17.24 -12.39 -3.71
CA LEU A 369 16.53 -11.38 -2.93
C LEU A 369 15.47 -11.98 -2.00
N ARG A 370 14.74 -13.00 -2.47
CA ARG A 370 13.76 -13.72 -1.65
C ARG A 370 14.41 -14.59 -0.57
N LEU A 371 15.62 -15.11 -0.83
CA LEU A 371 16.27 -16.06 0.08
C LEU A 371 16.97 -15.37 1.27
N GLU A 372 17.45 -14.14 1.12
CA GLU A 372 18.16 -13.45 2.20
C GLU A 372 17.32 -13.28 3.50
N PRO A 373 16.06 -12.81 3.46
CA PRO A 373 15.23 -12.70 4.66
C PRO A 373 15.02 -14.05 5.36
N LEU A 374 14.80 -15.13 4.60
CA LEU A 374 14.65 -16.49 5.12
C LEU A 374 15.92 -16.95 5.85
N LEU A 375 17.10 -16.72 5.26
CA LEU A 375 18.38 -17.10 5.87
C LEU A 375 18.66 -16.29 7.15
N ARG A 376 18.31 -15.00 7.18
CA ARG A 376 18.42 -14.18 8.39
C ARG A 376 17.49 -14.69 9.50
N ALA A 377 16.28 -15.12 9.14
CA ALA A 377 15.34 -15.73 10.09
C ALA A 377 15.90 -17.04 10.66
N ILE A 378 16.39 -17.96 9.81
CA ILE A 378 17.01 -19.22 10.25
C ILE A 378 18.21 -18.97 11.17
N ALA A 379 19.07 -18.00 10.83
CA ALA A 379 20.25 -17.68 11.63
C ALA A 379 19.90 -17.13 13.02
N SER A 380 18.85 -16.31 13.10
CA SER A 380 18.45 -15.62 14.35
C SER A 380 17.51 -16.46 15.23
N ASP A 381 16.86 -17.48 14.67
CA ASP A 381 15.91 -18.33 15.38
C ASP A 381 16.59 -19.49 16.11
N GLY A 382 16.92 -19.28 17.39
CA GLY A 382 17.45 -20.34 18.26
C GLY A 382 16.47 -21.47 18.59
N THR A 383 15.19 -21.38 18.20
CA THR A 383 14.19 -22.43 18.43
C THR A 383 14.10 -23.44 17.29
N GLY A 384 14.70 -23.12 16.13
CA GLY A 384 14.68 -23.95 14.93
C GLY A 384 13.30 -24.09 14.28
N VAL A 385 12.37 -23.17 14.52
CA VAL A 385 11.08 -23.08 13.81
C VAL A 385 11.32 -22.66 12.36
N ALA A 386 12.03 -21.56 12.13
CA ALA A 386 12.38 -21.09 10.78
C ALA A 386 13.20 -22.14 10.00
N LEU A 387 14.02 -22.93 10.71
CA LEU A 387 14.75 -24.02 10.10
C LEU A 387 13.84 -25.17 9.67
N ARG A 388 12.77 -25.46 10.42
CA ARG A 388 11.80 -26.49 10.06
C ARG A 388 10.95 -26.11 8.84
N ASP A 389 10.80 -24.82 8.56
CA ASP A 389 10.06 -24.34 7.38
C ASP A 389 10.75 -24.69 6.05
N VAL A 390 12.06 -24.98 6.07
CA VAL A 390 12.81 -25.45 4.90
C VAL A 390 13.00 -26.97 4.87
N ARG A 391 12.28 -27.72 5.71
CA ARG A 391 12.28 -29.18 5.63
C ARG A 391 11.67 -29.63 4.29
N PRO A 392 12.35 -30.51 3.54
CA PRO A 392 11.79 -31.08 2.31
C PRO A 392 10.44 -31.78 2.54
N ARG A 393 9.52 -31.57 1.60
CA ARG A 393 8.25 -32.28 1.44
C ARG A 393 8.46 -33.49 0.53
N ASP A 394 7.52 -34.44 0.55
CA ASP A 394 7.61 -35.67 -0.27
C ASP A 394 7.78 -35.38 -1.77
N ASP A 395 7.11 -34.36 -2.31
CA ASP A 395 7.20 -33.98 -3.72
C ASP A 395 8.53 -33.28 -4.09
N ASP A 396 9.24 -32.71 -3.11
CA ASP A 396 10.47 -31.96 -3.36
C ASP A 396 11.60 -32.87 -3.82
N TYR A 397 11.63 -34.11 -3.33
CA TYR A 397 12.61 -35.10 -3.76
C TYR A 397 12.52 -35.37 -5.27
N ALA A 398 11.31 -35.34 -5.83
CA ALA A 398 11.09 -35.51 -7.26
C ALA A 398 11.55 -34.32 -8.08
N LYS A 399 11.50 -33.11 -7.50
CA LYS A 399 11.97 -31.88 -8.14
C LYS A 399 13.50 -31.79 -8.09
N ALA A 400 14.10 -32.10 -6.94
CA ALA A 400 15.51 -31.88 -6.66
C ALA A 400 16.45 -32.96 -7.25
N PHE A 401 16.03 -34.23 -7.27
CA PHE A 401 16.89 -35.35 -7.63
C PHE A 401 16.42 -36.09 -8.89
N LEU A 402 17.40 -36.58 -9.65
CA LEU A 402 17.15 -37.46 -10.79
C LEU A 402 16.40 -38.74 -10.35
N PRO A 403 15.58 -39.35 -11.25
CA PRO A 403 14.76 -40.51 -10.90
C PRO A 403 15.51 -41.63 -10.17
N GLN A 404 16.73 -41.95 -10.62
CA GLN A 404 17.57 -42.99 -10.03
C GLN A 404 18.11 -42.67 -8.62
N CYS A 405 18.12 -41.41 -8.21
CA CYS A 405 18.62 -40.98 -6.89
C CYS A 405 17.50 -40.61 -5.90
N ARG A 406 16.28 -40.38 -6.39
CA ARG A 406 15.14 -39.87 -5.61
C ARG A 406 14.88 -40.64 -4.32
N GLU A 407 14.72 -41.96 -4.40
CA GLU A 407 14.36 -42.77 -3.23
C GLU A 407 15.49 -42.85 -2.21
N ARG A 408 16.74 -42.96 -2.70
CA ARG A 408 17.92 -42.92 -1.84
C ARG A 408 18.06 -41.58 -1.12
N ALA A 409 17.78 -40.47 -1.81
CA ALA A 409 17.76 -39.13 -1.23
C ALA A 409 16.67 -39.01 -0.16
N ARG A 410 15.46 -39.48 -0.45
CA ARG A 410 14.32 -39.50 0.48
C ARG A 410 14.66 -40.21 1.78
N VAL A 411 15.12 -41.45 1.70
CA VAL A 411 15.50 -42.22 2.90
C VAL A 411 16.63 -41.55 3.68
N HIS A 412 17.65 -41.03 2.98
CA HIS A 412 18.78 -40.36 3.64
C HIS A 412 18.35 -39.10 4.40
N TYR A 413 17.58 -38.23 3.77
CA TYR A 413 17.20 -36.94 4.33
C TYR A 413 16.07 -37.04 5.34
N GLU A 414 15.10 -37.94 5.18
CA GLU A 414 14.10 -38.18 6.23
C GLU A 414 14.76 -38.66 7.53
N ARG A 415 15.80 -39.50 7.43
CA ARG A 415 16.59 -39.90 8.59
C ARG A 415 17.40 -38.75 9.18
N LEU A 416 17.88 -37.81 8.36
CA LEU A 416 18.57 -36.62 8.85
C LEU A 416 17.62 -35.66 9.58
N TRP A 417 16.42 -35.45 9.01
CA TRP A 417 15.39 -34.53 9.52
C TRP A 417 14.56 -35.12 10.66
N SER A 418 14.62 -36.43 10.92
CA SER A 418 13.98 -37.05 12.09
C SER A 418 14.71 -36.77 13.41
N GLY A 419 15.97 -36.34 13.34
CA GLY A 419 16.77 -35.92 14.49
C GLY A 419 17.04 -34.42 14.52
N PRO A 420 17.74 -33.93 15.56
CA PRO A 420 18.22 -32.56 15.58
C PRO A 420 19.24 -32.35 14.46
N ILE A 421 19.00 -31.34 13.61
CA ILE A 421 19.99 -30.94 12.61
C ILE A 421 21.11 -30.17 13.31
N ASP A 422 22.36 -30.56 13.02
CA ASP A 422 23.56 -29.82 13.42
C ASP A 422 23.67 -28.52 12.60
N PHE A 423 22.77 -27.57 12.88
CA PHE A 423 22.83 -26.22 12.35
C PHE A 423 23.56 -25.32 13.36
N ARG A 424 24.71 -24.80 12.95
CA ARG A 424 25.49 -23.87 13.77
C ARG A 424 25.03 -22.45 13.53
N HIS A 425 24.43 -21.83 14.55
CA HIS A 425 24.02 -20.44 14.48
C HIS A 425 25.25 -19.51 14.38
N PRO A 426 25.25 -18.53 13.45
CA PRO A 426 26.28 -17.52 13.42
C PRO A 426 26.18 -16.58 14.65
N PRO A 427 27.29 -15.96 15.09
CA PRO A 427 27.22 -14.94 16.13
C PRO A 427 26.47 -13.70 15.63
N PRO A 428 25.97 -12.82 16.53
CA PRO A 428 25.27 -11.59 16.16
C PRO A 428 26.08 -10.68 15.23
N GLY A 429 25.38 -9.88 14.42
CA GLY A 429 26.00 -8.90 13.52
C GLY A 429 26.54 -9.48 12.21
N PHE A 430 26.22 -10.72 11.86
CA PHE A 430 26.62 -11.34 10.59
C PHE A 430 26.00 -10.65 9.37
N ARG A 431 26.70 -10.75 8.23
CA ARG A 431 26.15 -10.52 6.88
C ARG A 431 25.94 -11.85 6.18
N VAL A 432 24.92 -11.94 5.32
CA VAL A 432 24.63 -13.13 4.51
C VAL A 432 25.18 -12.91 3.10
N GLU A 433 26.01 -13.83 2.61
CA GLU A 433 26.35 -13.90 1.19
C GLU A 433 25.65 -15.10 0.57
N VAL A 434 24.86 -14.87 -0.47
CA VAL A 434 24.04 -15.90 -1.14
C VAL A 434 24.48 -16.04 -2.59
N ARG A 435 24.66 -17.28 -3.03
CA ARG A 435 24.93 -17.63 -4.43
C ARG A 435 23.88 -18.63 -4.89
N VAL A 436 23.14 -18.27 -5.93
CA VAL A 436 22.11 -19.12 -6.54
C VAL A 436 22.57 -19.48 -7.96
N ALA A 437 22.51 -20.76 -8.32
CA ALA A 437 22.87 -21.25 -9.64
C ALA A 437 21.99 -22.44 -10.02
N ALA A 438 21.76 -22.62 -11.31
CA ALA A 438 21.15 -23.85 -11.80
C ALA A 438 22.08 -25.04 -11.55
N ALA A 439 21.52 -26.21 -11.20
CA ALA A 439 22.26 -27.46 -11.23
C ALA A 439 22.71 -27.74 -12.66
N GLY A 440 24.01 -27.97 -12.83
CA GLY A 440 24.55 -28.54 -14.06
C GLY A 440 24.20 -30.03 -14.20
N ASP A 441 24.84 -30.71 -15.14
CA ASP A 441 24.63 -32.13 -15.47
C ASP A 441 25.22 -33.11 -14.43
N GLY A 442 25.14 -32.77 -13.14
CA GLY A 442 25.60 -33.60 -12.04
C GLY A 442 24.83 -34.91 -11.96
N ALA A 443 25.49 -36.00 -11.54
CA ALA A 443 24.95 -37.35 -11.61
C ALA A 443 23.67 -37.61 -10.78
N SER A 444 23.35 -36.75 -9.80
CA SER A 444 22.25 -36.96 -8.85
C SER A 444 21.18 -35.86 -8.82
N LEU A 445 21.46 -34.66 -9.34
CA LEU A 445 20.57 -33.50 -9.24
C LEU A 445 19.81 -33.30 -10.55
N THR A 446 18.56 -32.86 -10.47
CA THR A 446 17.77 -32.51 -11.65
C THR A 446 18.40 -31.29 -12.35
N PRO A 447 18.85 -31.39 -13.61
CA PRO A 447 19.43 -30.26 -14.34
C PRO A 447 18.47 -29.07 -14.42
N GLY A 448 19.02 -27.86 -14.40
CA GLY A 448 18.22 -26.62 -14.49
C GLY A 448 17.52 -26.20 -13.20
N ARG A 449 17.47 -27.04 -12.16
CA ARG A 449 16.91 -26.63 -10.86
C ARG A 449 17.80 -25.62 -10.16
N MET A 450 17.20 -24.60 -9.57
CA MET A 450 17.96 -23.54 -8.90
C MET A 450 18.35 -23.96 -7.49
N TRP A 451 19.66 -24.06 -7.25
CA TRP A 451 20.27 -24.37 -5.97
C TRP A 451 20.96 -23.14 -5.39
N ALA A 452 20.95 -23.03 -4.08
CA ALA A 452 21.62 -21.97 -3.35
C ALA A 452 22.71 -22.53 -2.42
N THR A 453 23.82 -21.82 -2.38
CA THR A 453 24.84 -21.91 -1.35
C THR A 453 24.91 -20.57 -0.65
N TRP A 454 25.21 -20.57 0.65
CA TRP A 454 25.28 -19.33 1.41
C TRP A 454 26.34 -19.35 2.49
N ARG A 455 26.71 -18.15 2.94
CA ARG A 455 27.69 -17.93 3.99
C ARG A 455 27.20 -16.88 4.98
N TYR A 456 27.38 -17.14 6.26
CA TYR A 456 27.28 -16.12 7.30
C TYR A 456 28.68 -15.61 7.64
N ILE A 457 28.91 -14.31 7.45
CA ILE A 457 30.22 -13.69 7.61
C ILE A 457 30.13 -12.64 8.72
N VAL A 458 31.00 -12.76 9.72
CA VAL A 458 31.10 -11.80 10.82
C VAL A 458 31.90 -10.58 10.36
N PRO A 459 31.55 -9.35 10.74
CA PRO A 459 32.34 -8.15 10.45
C PRO A 459 33.81 -8.33 10.84
N GLY A 460 34.72 -7.97 9.93
CA GLY A 460 36.16 -8.17 10.11
C GLY A 460 36.69 -9.56 9.79
N GLN A 461 35.83 -10.54 9.47
CA GLN A 461 36.26 -11.87 9.01
C GLN A 461 36.08 -12.06 7.51
N THR A 462 37.02 -12.76 6.88
CA THR A 462 36.94 -13.17 5.47
C THR A 462 36.40 -14.58 5.30
N ALA A 463 36.53 -15.41 6.33
CA ALA A 463 35.93 -16.74 6.45
C ALA A 463 34.59 -16.65 7.21
N GLY A 464 33.66 -17.57 6.91
CA GLY A 464 32.34 -17.60 7.54
C GLY A 464 31.74 -19.00 7.52
N LEU A 465 30.69 -19.21 8.31
CA LEU A 465 29.94 -20.48 8.31
C LEU A 465 29.28 -20.66 6.95
N SER A 466 29.62 -21.74 6.25
CA SER A 466 29.22 -21.99 4.87
C SER A 466 28.29 -23.19 4.81
N PHE A 467 27.21 -23.06 4.07
CA PHE A 467 26.18 -24.07 3.91
C PHE A 467 25.80 -24.20 2.43
N ASP A 468 25.29 -25.38 2.06
CA ASP A 468 24.84 -25.70 0.72
C ASP A 468 23.53 -26.48 0.75
N GLY A 469 22.92 -26.64 -0.43
CA GLY A 469 21.82 -27.60 -0.61
C GLY A 469 20.41 -27.04 -0.47
N LEU A 470 20.22 -25.72 -0.43
CA LEU A 470 18.89 -25.14 -0.59
C LEU A 470 18.48 -25.23 -2.06
N VAL A 471 17.27 -25.69 -2.36
CA VAL A 471 16.73 -25.78 -3.72
C VAL A 471 15.37 -25.12 -3.80
N TRP A 472 15.11 -24.43 -4.91
CA TRP A 472 13.81 -23.83 -5.18
C TRP A 472 12.85 -24.88 -5.77
N CYS A 473 11.79 -25.18 -5.03
CA CYS A 473 10.77 -26.20 -5.34
C CYS A 473 9.48 -25.57 -5.88
N ASP A 474 9.62 -24.61 -6.80
CA ASP A 474 8.56 -23.83 -7.46
C ASP A 474 7.90 -22.74 -6.60
N ASP A 475 7.46 -23.05 -5.37
CA ASP A 475 6.78 -22.12 -4.45
C ASP A 475 7.52 -21.87 -3.14
N HIS A 476 8.48 -22.72 -2.79
CA HIS A 476 9.22 -22.64 -1.53
C HIS A 476 10.67 -23.14 -1.66
N TRP A 477 11.45 -22.93 -0.61
CA TRP A 477 12.80 -23.46 -0.49
C TRP A 477 12.81 -24.74 0.35
N ALA A 478 13.47 -25.78 -0.15
CA ALA A 478 13.74 -27.02 0.57
C ALA A 478 15.24 -27.18 0.81
N TRP A 479 15.65 -27.60 2.01
CA TRP A 479 17.05 -27.76 2.36
C TRP A 479 17.47 -29.24 2.41
N PHE A 480 18.38 -29.59 1.51
CA PHE A 480 19.04 -30.89 1.38
C PHE A 480 20.54 -30.74 1.69
N PRO A 481 20.98 -30.78 2.97
CA PRO A 481 22.37 -30.52 3.33
C PRO A 481 23.35 -31.42 2.58
N ARG A 482 24.41 -30.84 2.00
CA ARG A 482 25.49 -31.54 1.28
C ARG A 482 24.97 -32.52 0.21
N PRO A 483 24.19 -32.05 -0.78
CA PRO A 483 23.48 -32.93 -1.73
C PRO A 483 24.41 -33.71 -2.66
N HIS A 484 25.66 -33.26 -2.79
CA HIS A 484 26.71 -33.94 -3.55
C HIS A 484 27.24 -35.23 -2.89
N ARG A 485 26.84 -35.53 -1.63
CA ARG A 485 27.29 -36.73 -0.90
C ARG A 485 26.39 -37.95 -1.07
N LEU A 486 25.35 -37.84 -1.88
CA LEU A 486 24.31 -38.86 -2.02
C LEU A 486 24.72 -40.07 -2.83
#